data_AF-V9IML6-F1
#
_entry.id   AF-V9IML6-F1
#
_cell.length_a   1.000
_cell.length_b   1.000
_cell.length_c   1.000
_cell.angle_alpha   90.00
_cell.angle_beta   90.00
_cell.angle_gamma   90.00
#
_symmetry.space_group_name_H-M   'P 1'
#
loop_
_entity.id
_entity.type
_entity.pdbx_description
1 polymer ?
#
loop_
_entity_poly.entity_id
_entity_poly.type
_entity_poly.pdbx_seq_one_letter_code
_entity_poly.pdbx_strand_id
1 'polypeptide(L)' 'MGSGNDFIPLIAYPNSGEIYSPNEGWIKNESYAPLENFIPEWLEFGIRYLGGCCRMYAENIKSIRKAVNNFKKSKEK' A
#
# COMPACT_ATOMS: atom_id res chain seq x y z
N MET A 1 25.26 5.25 -25.13
CA MET A 1 24.72 4.45 -24.01
C MET A 1 24.25 5.44 -22.95
N GLY A 2 22.95 5.41 -22.62
CA GLY A 2 22.26 6.49 -21.89
C GLY A 2 22.99 6.94 -20.64
N SER A 3 23.36 8.21 -20.62
CA SER A 3 23.87 8.95 -19.49
C SER A 3 22.69 9.62 -18.78
N GLY A 4 22.31 9.12 -17.61
CA GLY A 4 21.27 9.70 -16.77
C GLY A 4 20.91 8.74 -15.64
N ASN A 5 20.91 9.23 -14.40
CA ASN A 5 20.23 8.57 -13.29
C ASN A 5 18.73 8.54 -13.59
N ASP A 6 18.28 7.64 -14.44
CA ASP A 6 16.87 7.51 -14.79
C ASP A 6 16.15 6.79 -13.65
N PHE A 7 15.90 7.55 -12.58
CA PHE A 7 15.04 7.14 -11.50
C PHE A 7 13.64 6.90 -12.06
N ILE A 8 13.21 5.64 -12.10
CA ILE A 8 11.86 5.26 -12.46
C ILE A 8 11.01 5.27 -11.18
N PRO A 9 10.02 6.18 -11.04
CA PRO A 9 9.17 6.20 -9.87
C PRO A 9 8.29 4.95 -9.82
N LEU A 10 8.36 4.20 -8.72
CA LEU A 10 7.49 3.04 -8.51
C LEU A 10 6.12 3.47 -7.94
N ILE A 11 5.05 2.81 -8.41
CA ILE A 11 3.66 3.07 -8.02
C ILE A 11 3.04 1.77 -7.50
N ALA A 12 2.34 1.83 -6.36
CA ALA A 12 1.52 0.73 -5.86
C ALA A 12 0.10 1.19 -5.53
N TYR A 13 -0.88 0.38 -5.89
CA TYR A 13 -2.31 0.60 -5.61
C TYR A 13 -2.99 -0.77 -5.43
N PRO A 14 -2.90 -1.38 -4.24
CA PRO A 14 -3.45 -2.72 -3.99
C PRO A 14 -4.98 -2.70 -3.91
N ASN A 15 -5.59 -3.89 -3.93
CA ASN A 15 -6.98 -4.07 -3.50
C ASN A 15 -7.05 -4.21 -1.97
N SER A 16 -8.22 -4.07 -1.36
CA SER A 16 -8.41 -4.19 0.09
C SER A 16 -8.31 -5.62 0.66
N GLY A 17 -8.12 -6.63 -0.19
CA GLY A 17 -7.81 -8.00 0.22
C GLY A 17 -9.02 -8.90 0.50
N GLU A 18 -10.25 -8.45 0.23
CA GLU A 18 -11.43 -9.31 0.26
C GLU A 18 -11.40 -10.36 -0.86
N ILE A 19 -12.04 -11.50 -0.60
CA ILE A 19 -12.27 -12.56 -1.57
C ILE A 19 -13.73 -12.51 -1.99
N TYR A 20 -13.99 -12.61 -3.29
CA TYR A 20 -15.34 -12.69 -3.81
C TYR A 20 -15.87 -14.13 -3.74
N SER A 21 -17.06 -14.30 -3.18
CA SER A 21 -17.87 -15.52 -3.21
C SER A 21 -19.16 -15.25 -3.99
N PRO A 22 -19.55 -16.12 -4.94
CA PRO A 22 -20.81 -15.96 -5.68
C PRO A 22 -22.06 -15.89 -4.78
N ASN A 23 -22.02 -16.55 -3.61
CA ASN A 23 -23.17 -16.65 -2.72
C ASN A 23 -23.25 -15.49 -1.71
N GLU A 24 -22.09 -14.93 -1.32
CA GLU A 24 -21.99 -14.01 -0.18
C GLU A 24 -21.43 -12.63 -0.58
N GLY A 25 -20.96 -12.46 -1.82
CA GLY A 25 -20.30 -11.25 -2.28
C GLY A 25 -18.87 -11.14 -1.77
N TRP A 26 -18.43 -9.91 -1.47
CA TRP A 26 -17.06 -9.65 -1.01
C TRP A 26 -16.90 -9.97 0.48
N ILE A 27 -16.11 -10.98 0.79
CA ILE A 27 -15.85 -11.45 2.14
C ILE A 27 -14.47 -10.97 2.58
N LYS A 28 -14.42 -10.33 3.74
CA LYS A 28 -13.14 -9.93 4.33
C LYS A 28 -12.36 -11.17 4.75
N ASN A 29 -11.13 -11.30 4.25
CA ASN A 29 -10.27 -12.40 4.66
C ASN A 29 -9.53 -12.02 5.95
N GLU A 30 -9.99 -12.51 7.11
CA GLU A 30 -9.34 -12.24 8.40
C GLU A 30 -7.94 -12.83 8.53
N SER A 31 -7.58 -13.79 7.66
CA SER A 31 -6.23 -14.34 7.61
C SER A 31 -5.23 -13.43 6.89
N TYR A 32 -5.68 -12.40 6.18
CA TYR A 32 -4.79 -11.44 5.53
C TYR A 32 -4.29 -10.39 6.52
N ALA A 33 -2.99 -10.14 6.46
CA ALA A 33 -2.39 -9.06 7.23
C ALA A 33 -3.01 -7.71 6.83
N PRO A 34 -3.21 -6.79 7.78
CA PRO A 34 -3.61 -5.42 7.49
C PRO A 34 -2.67 -4.78 6.47
N LEU A 35 -3.22 -3.99 5.56
CA LEU A 35 -2.47 -3.29 4.51
C LEU A 35 -1.27 -2.52 5.07
N GLU A 36 -1.45 -1.93 6.24
CA GLU A 36 -0.46 -1.11 6.93
C GLU A 36 0.84 -1.85 7.21
N ASN A 37 0.80 -3.19 7.32
CA ASN A 37 1.97 -4.01 7.59
C ASN A 37 2.92 -4.11 6.40
N PHE A 38 2.44 -3.91 5.17
CA PHE A 38 3.27 -3.99 3.96
C PHE A 38 3.92 -2.65 3.59
N ILE A 39 3.41 -1.54 4.13
CA ILE A 39 3.83 -0.19 3.76
C ILE A 39 5.33 0.08 4.05
N PRO A 40 5.90 -0.33 5.21
CA PRO A 40 7.34 -0.14 5.45
C PRO A 40 8.22 -0.76 4.37
N GLU A 41 7.97 -2.01 4.00
CA GLU A 41 8.71 -2.74 2.97
C GLU A 41 8.59 -2.06 1.61
N TRP A 42 7.38 -1.64 1.23
CA TRP A 42 7.14 -0.91 -0.02
C TRP A 42 7.90 0.41 -0.10
N LEU A 43 7.98 1.14 1.01
CA LEU A 43 8.76 2.37 1.09
C LEU A 43 10.27 2.11 0.97
N GLU A 44 10.76 0.99 1.52
CA GLU A 44 12.15 0.56 1.38
C GLU A 44 12.51 0.16 -0.05
N PHE A 45 11.55 -0.40 -0.81
CA PHE A 45 11.71 -0.66 -2.24
C PHE A 45 11.68 0.61 -3.12
N GLY A 46 11.43 1.78 -2.55
CA GLY A 46 11.46 3.04 -3.27
C GLY A 46 10.15 3.40 -3.97
N ILE A 47 9.00 2.88 -3.50
CA ILE A 47 7.68 3.38 -3.94
C ILE A 47 7.57 4.88 -3.72
N ARG A 48 7.21 5.59 -4.81
CA ARG A 48 7.01 7.04 -4.83
C ARG A 48 5.54 7.39 -4.65
N TYR A 49 4.64 6.58 -5.21
CA TYR A 49 3.20 6.81 -5.19
C TYR A 49 2.48 5.58 -4.64
N LEU A 50 1.67 5.78 -3.60
CA LEU A 50 0.90 4.72 -2.95
C LEU A 50 -0.57 5.15 -2.82
N GLY A 51 -1.47 4.33 -3.32
CA GLY A 51 -2.91 4.56 -3.32
C GLY A 51 -3.70 3.29 -3.05
N GLY A 52 -4.87 3.18 -3.67
CA GLY A 52 -5.73 2.01 -3.60
C GLY A 52 -6.50 1.76 -4.88
N CYS A 53 -6.85 0.51 -5.12
CA CYS A 53 -7.60 0.05 -6.29
C CYS A 53 -9.03 -0.32 -5.86
N CYS A 54 -9.49 -1.53 -6.20
CA CYS A 54 -10.83 -1.98 -5.87
C CYS A 54 -11.04 -2.01 -4.36
N ARG A 55 -12.23 -1.54 -3.95
CA ARG A 55 -12.75 -1.70 -2.59
C ARG A 55 -11.93 -0.98 -1.51
N MET A 56 -11.05 -0.07 -1.92
CA MET A 56 -10.39 0.87 -1.03
C MET A 56 -11.14 2.20 -0.98
N TYR A 57 -11.36 2.69 0.23
CA TYR A 57 -12.10 3.92 0.53
C TYR A 57 -11.20 4.96 1.19
N ALA A 58 -11.76 6.14 1.47
CA ALA A 58 -11.04 7.25 2.10
C ALA A 58 -10.36 6.82 3.42
N GLU A 59 -10.99 5.93 4.18
CA GLU A 59 -10.51 5.37 5.44
C GLU A 59 -9.20 4.60 5.23
N ASN A 60 -9.10 3.82 4.15
CA ASN A 60 -7.87 3.11 3.81
C ASN A 60 -6.75 4.09 3.44
N ILE A 61 -7.06 5.17 2.71
CA ILE A 61 -6.07 6.21 2.37
C ILE A 61 -5.56 6.93 3.62
N LYS A 62 -6.44 7.20 4.61
CA LYS A 62 -6.04 7.74 5.92
C LYS A 62 -5.09 6.78 6.65
N SER A 63 -5.41 5.48 6.65
CA SER A 63 -4.55 4.42 7.20
C SER A 63 -3.17 4.38 6.53
N ILE A 64 -3.13 4.40 5.18
CA ILE A 64 -1.88 4.47 4.41
C ILE A 64 -1.06 5.68 4.86
N ARG A 65 -1.67 6.87 4.91
CA ARG A 65 -0.98 8.10 5.32
C ARG A 65 -0.40 7.99 6.73
N LYS A 66 -1.15 7.41 7.67
CA LYS A 66 -0.70 7.18 9.05
C LYS A 66 0.53 6.26 9.08
N ALA A 67 0.50 5.14 8.36
CA ALA A 67 1.62 4.21 8.28
C ALA A 67 2.87 4.85 7.65
N VAL A 68 2.73 5.61 6.56
CA VAL A 68 3.83 6.36 5.93
C VAL A 68 4.46 7.35 6.91
N ASN A 69 3.65 8.09 7.67
CA ASN A 69 4.14 9.05 8.65
C ASN A 69 4.89 8.36 9.80
N ASN A 70 4.40 7.21 10.26
CA ASN A 70 5.06 6.42 11.30
C ASN A 70 6.41 5.86 10.82
N PHE A 71 6.46 5.34 9.59
CA PHE A 71 7.71 4.87 8.99
C PHE A 71 8.76 5.99 8.92
N LYS A 72 8.40 7.18 8.44
CA LYS A 72 9.32 8.33 8.38
C LYS A 72 9.89 8.69 9.75
N LYS A 73 9.03 8.78 10.78
CA LYS A 73 9.46 9.04 12.17
C LYS A 73 10.42 7.98 12.70
N SER A 74 10.31 6.73 12.25
CA SER A 74 11.21 5.65 12.66
C SER A 74 12.59 5.71 12.02
N LYS A 75 12.73 6.35 10.84
CA LYS A 75 14.01 6.53 10.13
C LYS A 75 14.76 7.81 10.55
N GLU A 76 14.07 8.73 11.24
CA GLU A 76 14.64 9.98 11.77
C GLU A 76 15.20 9.82 13.21
N LYS A 77 14.97 8.66 13.84
CA LYS A 77 15.57 8.27 15.12
C LYS A 77 16.84 7.46 14.87
#